data_AF-A0A959FI59-F1
#
_entry.id   AF-A0A959FI59-F1
#
_cell.length_a   1.000
_cell.length_b   1.000
_cell.length_c   1.000
_cell.angle_alpha   90.00
_cell.angle_beta   90.00
_cell.angle_gamma   90.00
#
_symmetry.space_group_name_H-M   'P 1'
#
loop_
_entity.id
_entity.type
_entity.pdbx_description
1 polymer ?
#
loop_
_entity_poly.entity_id
_entity_poly.type
_entity_poly.pdbx_seq_one_letter_code
_entity_poly.pdbx_strand_id
1 'polypeptide(L)'
;MNQLRLIIHREYWTRVRRRSFIIATLVTPLAFGFFVVVVNYILQYRSDEAVRIAVIDEGGIFTGGIADEGNIYFQLVDVDLATLQRDF
;
A
#
# COMPACT_ATOMS: atom_id res chain seq x y z
N MET A 1 46.17 -3.44 -19.94
CA MET A 1 45.13 -4.10 -19.11
C MET A 1 45.54 -4.29 -17.63
N ASN A 2 46.83 -4.36 -17.27
CA ASN A 2 47.25 -4.53 -15.86
C ASN A 2 46.98 -3.32 -14.94
N GLN A 3 46.94 -2.11 -15.48
CA GLN A 3 46.72 -0.90 -14.68
C GLN A 3 45.31 -0.82 -14.08
N LEU A 4 44.28 -1.26 -14.82
CA LEU A 4 42.90 -1.32 -14.31
C LEU A 4 42.79 -2.22 -13.08
N ARG A 5 43.45 -3.38 -13.13
CA ARG A 5 43.46 -4.35 -12.01
C ARG A 5 44.12 -3.76 -10.76
N LEU A 6 45.19 -2.97 -10.91
CA LEU A 6 45.84 -2.28 -9.79
C LEU A 6 44.93 -1.20 -9.17
N ILE A 7 44.20 -0.46 -10.01
CA ILE A 7 43.26 0.57 -9.57
C ILE A 7 42.11 -0.05 -8.78
N ILE A 8 41.49 -1.12 -9.31
CA ILE A 8 40.42 -1.85 -8.62
C ILE A 8 40.90 -2.39 -7.28
N HIS A 9 42.11 -2.97 -7.23
CA HIS A 9 42.66 -3.49 -5.99
C HIS A 9 42.81 -2.40 -4.94
N ARG A 10 43.44 -1.27 -5.28
CA ARG A 10 43.58 -0.13 -4.36
C ARG A 10 42.22 0.35 -3.87
N GLU A 11 41.25 0.50 -4.77
CA GLU A 11 39.93 1.02 -4.45
C GLU A 11 39.12 0.09 -3.53
N TYR A 12 39.21 -1.22 -3.77
CA TYR A 12 38.56 -2.22 -2.93
C TYR A 12 39.07 -2.15 -1.48
N TRP A 13 40.39 -2.01 -1.29
CA TRP A 13 40.99 -1.85 0.02
C TRP A 13 40.62 -0.53 0.71
N THR A 14 40.52 0.56 -0.06
CA THR A 14 40.24 1.89 0.51
C THR A 14 38.76 2.15 0.74
N ARG A 15 37.84 1.56 -0.03
CA ARG A 15 36.39 1.81 0.11
C ARG A 15 35.64 0.59 0.60
N VAL A 16 35.69 -0.51 -0.15
CA VAL A 16 34.83 -1.68 0.10
C VAL A 16 35.16 -2.36 1.42
N ARG A 17 36.45 -2.44 1.78
CA ARG A 17 36.89 -3.08 3.04
C ARG A 17 36.69 -2.20 4.28
N ARG A 18 36.22 -0.96 4.15
CA ARG A 18 35.91 -0.12 5.30
C ARG A 18 34.65 -0.65 6.00
N ARG A 19 34.69 -0.69 7.34
CA ARG A 19 33.55 -1.13 8.16
C ARG A 19 32.28 -0.35 7.85
N SER A 20 32.39 0.98 7.68
CA SER A 20 31.26 1.84 7.34
C SER A 20 30.63 1.47 5.99
N PHE A 21 31.43 1.10 4.99
CA PHE A 21 30.92 0.67 3.69
C PHE A 21 30.14 -0.64 3.81
N ILE A 22 30.74 -1.65 4.43
CA ILE A 22 30.11 -2.97 4.60
C ILE A 22 28.81 -2.86 5.40
N ILE A 23 28.83 -2.10 6.50
CA ILE A 23 27.63 -1.86 7.32
C ILE A 23 26.56 -1.17 6.48
N ALA A 24 26.87 -0.07 5.77
CA ALA A 24 25.89 0.63 4.95
C ALA A 24 25.31 -0.27 3.86
N THR A 25 26.15 -1.03 3.15
CA THR A 25 25.70 -1.92 2.07
C THR A 25 24.77 -3.04 2.56
N LEU A 26 24.92 -3.51 3.81
CA LEU A 26 24.02 -4.52 4.39
C LEU A 26 22.80 -3.91 5.06
N VAL A 27 22.98 -2.79 5.77
CA VAL A 27 21.90 -2.12 6.49
C VAL A 27 20.90 -1.50 5.53
N THR A 28 21.33 -0.91 4.41
CA THR A 28 20.42 -0.25 3.47
C THR A 28 19.36 -1.21 2.88
N PRO A 29 19.71 -2.39 2.32
CA PRO A 29 18.70 -3.35 1.86
C PRO A 29 17.79 -3.85 2.98
N LEU A 30 18.33 -4.10 4.17
CA LEU A 30 17.53 -4.54 5.32
C LEU A 30 16.54 -3.46 5.77
N ALA A 31 16.98 -2.22 5.86
CA ALA A 31 16.13 -1.08 6.18
C ALA A 31 15.06 -0.88 5.11
N PHE A 32 15.40 -1.05 3.83
CA PHE A 32 14.43 -0.95 2.73
C PHE A 32 13.39 -2.07 2.80
N GLY A 33 13.81 -3.32 3.06
CA GLY A 33 12.90 -4.45 3.26
C GLY A 33 11.96 -4.21 4.45
N PHE A 34 12.50 -3.75 5.58
CA PHE A 34 11.71 -3.40 6.75
C PHE A 34 10.70 -2.28 6.45
N PHE A 35 11.14 -1.23 5.75
CA PHE A 35 10.26 -0.13 5.34
C PHE A 35 9.09 -0.63 4.48
N VAL A 36 9.34 -1.47 3.48
CA VAL A 36 8.29 -2.06 2.62
C VAL A 36 7.30 -2.88 3.44
N VAL A 37 7.77 -3.67 4.41
CA VAL A 37 6.91 -4.46 5.31
C VAL A 37 6.02 -3.55 6.14
N VAL A 38 6.58 -2.51 6.76
CA VAL A 38 5.83 -1.56 7.59
C VAL A 38 4.78 -0.82 6.76
N VAL A 39 5.15 -0.32 5.58
CA VAL A 39 4.20 0.38 4.69
C VAL A 39 3.07 -0.55 4.27
N ASN A 40 3.38 -1.79 3.87
CA ASN A 40 2.33 -2.77 3.52
C ASN A 40 1.40 -3.05 4.70
N TYR A 41 1.95 -3.21 5.91
CA TYR A 41 1.14 -3.44 7.11
C TYR A 41 0.17 -2.28 7.37
N ILE A 42 0.65 -1.03 7.26
CA ILE A 42 -0.20 0.16 7.43
C ILE A 42 -1.27 0.23 6.32
N LEU A 43 -0.91 -0.03 5.07
CA LEU A 43 -1.87 0.02 3.96
C LEU A 43 -2.92 -1.08 4.01
N GLN A 44 -2.60 -2.23 4.61
CA GLN A 44 -3.55 -3.32 4.84
C GLN A 44 -4.50 -3.03 6.01
N TYR A 45 -4.20 -2.02 6.82
CA TYR A 45 -5.08 -1.61 7.90
C TYR A 45 -6.39 -1.06 7.32
N ARG A 46 -7.45 -1.87 7.38
CA ARG A 46 -8.83 -1.45 7.10
C ARG A 46 -9.50 -1.08 8.43
N SER A 47 -10.40 -0.10 8.40
CA SER A 47 -11.24 0.19 9.57
C SER A 47 -12.15 -1.02 9.83
N ASP A 48 -12.32 -1.39 11.10
CA ASP A 48 -13.36 -2.37 11.49
C ASP A 48 -14.78 -1.74 11.45
N GLU A 49 -14.87 -0.44 11.17
CA GLU A 49 -16.12 0.29 11.09
C GLU A 49 -16.92 -0.14 9.87
N ALA A 50 -18.12 -0.68 10.08
CA ALA A 50 -19.02 -1.06 9.01
C ALA A 50 -19.58 0.18 8.31
N VAL A 51 -19.22 0.38 7.05
CA VAL A 51 -19.71 1.48 6.22
C VAL A 51 -20.93 0.99 5.45
N ARG A 52 -22.11 1.57 5.70
CA ARG A 52 -23.31 1.31 4.91
C ARG A 52 -23.50 2.41 3.88
N ILE A 53 -23.72 2.03 2.62
CA ILE A 53 -23.93 2.95 1.51
C ILE A 53 -25.32 2.70 0.94
N ALA A 54 -26.21 3.70 1.04
CA ALA A 54 -27.47 3.70 0.32
C ALA A 54 -27.23 4.00 -1.16
N VAL A 55 -27.85 3.23 -2.04
CA VAL A 55 -27.75 3.39 -3.49
C VAL A 55 -29.14 3.57 -4.08
N ILE A 56 -29.36 4.72 -4.73
CA ILE A 56 -30.55 4.97 -5.56
C ILE A 56 -30.19 4.57 -7.00
N ASP A 57 -30.95 3.67 -7.60
CA ASP A 57 -30.77 3.25 -8.99
C ASP A 57 -31.99 3.62 -9.84
N GLU A 58 -31.94 4.79 -10.48
CA GLU A 58 -32.99 5.27 -11.38
C GLU A 58 -33.02 4.52 -12.72
N GLY A 59 -31.93 3.83 -13.08
CA GLY A 59 -31.77 3.15 -14.37
C GLY A 59 -32.15 1.67 -14.37
N GLY A 60 -32.36 1.07 -13.19
CA GLY A 60 -32.68 -0.36 -13.02
C GLY A 60 -31.55 -1.31 -13.41
N ILE A 61 -30.31 -0.82 -13.46
CA ILE A 61 -29.13 -1.56 -13.89
C ILE A 61 -28.63 -2.50 -12.77
N PHE A 62 -28.85 -2.13 -11.51
CA PHE A 62 -28.38 -2.82 -10.31
C PHE A 62 -29.47 -3.64 -9.63
N THR A 63 -30.50 -4.07 -10.37
CA THR A 63 -31.62 -4.89 -9.87
C THR A 63 -31.20 -6.19 -9.18
N GLY A 64 -30.00 -6.70 -9.48
CA GLY A 64 -29.40 -7.86 -8.81
C GLY A 64 -28.66 -7.56 -7.50
N GLY A 65 -28.61 -6.30 -7.07
CA GLY A 65 -27.82 -5.85 -5.93
C GLY A 65 -26.36 -5.58 -6.29
N ILE A 66 -25.67 -4.85 -5.41
CA ILE A 66 -24.23 -4.64 -5.46
C ILE A 66 -23.61 -5.56 -4.40
N ALA A 67 -22.55 -6.27 -4.78
CA ALA A 67 -21.86 -7.16 -3.85
C ALA A 67 -21.10 -6.36 -2.78
N ASP A 68 -21.29 -6.73 -1.52
CA ASP A 68 -20.57 -6.16 -0.38
C ASP A 68 -19.07 -6.53 -0.45
N GLU A 69 -18.21 -5.62 0.00
CA GLU A 69 -16.76 -5.84 0.01
C GLU A 69 -16.14 -5.43 1.35
N GLY A 70 -15.60 -6.40 2.07
CA GLY A 70 -14.97 -6.16 3.37
C GLY A 70 -15.97 -5.66 4.41
N ASN A 71 -15.78 -4.42 4.87
CA ASN A 71 -16.64 -3.71 5.81
C ASN A 71 -17.63 -2.75 5.13
N ILE A 72 -17.74 -2.78 3.79
CA ILE A 72 -18.61 -1.91 3.01
C ILE A 72 -19.84 -2.71 2.58
N TYR A 73 -21.01 -2.21 2.96
CA TYR A 73 -22.31 -2.83 2.69
C TYR A 73 -23.17 -1.92 1.82
N PHE A 74 -23.71 -2.44 0.73
CA PHE A 74 -24.55 -1.70 -0.18
C PHE A 74 -26.02 -2.04 0.04
N GLN A 75 -26.85 -1.01 0.18
CA GLN A 75 -28.29 -1.17 0.30
C GLN A 75 -28.96 -0.37 -0.81
N LEU A 76 -29.67 -1.06 -1.71
CA LEU A 76 -30.52 -0.38 -2.68
C LEU A 76 -31.75 0.17 -1.95
N VAL A 77 -32.04 1.45 -2.19
CA VAL A 77 -33.17 2.14 -1.59
C VAL A 77 -33.95 2.87 -2.67
N ASP A 78 -35.27 2.66 -2.67
CA ASP A 78 -36.22 3.28 -3.59
C ASP A 78 -36.94 4.44 -2.88
N VAL A 79 -36.15 5.43 -2.47
CA VAL A 79 -36.62 6.62 -1.74
C VAL A 79 -35.92 7.85 -2.33
N ASP A 80 -36.63 8.97 -2.38
CA ASP A 80 -36.10 10.23 -2.91
C ASP A 80 -34.84 10.71 -2.17
N LEU A 81 -33.92 11.32 -2.92
CA LEU A 81 -32.62 11.78 -2.43
C LEU A 81 -32.76 12.74 -1.24
N ALA A 82 -33.75 13.64 -1.26
CA ALA A 82 -33.95 14.61 -0.19
C ALA A 82 -34.37 13.94 1.12
N THR A 83 -35.06 12.80 1.05
CA THR A 83 -35.47 12.02 2.23
C THR A 83 -34.30 11.19 2.76
N LEU A 84 -33.51 10.59 1.87
CA LEU A 84 -32.32 9.82 2.27
C LEU A 84 -31.26 10.68 2.95
N GLN A 85 -31.01 11.90 2.47
CA GLN A 85 -30.04 12.80 3.10
C GLN A 85 -30.41 13.22 4.54
N ARG A 86 -31.68 13.08 4.90
CA ARG A 86 -32.19 13.48 6.22
C ARG A 86 -32.17 12.32 7.24
N ASP A 87 -32.38 11.09 6.77
CA ASP A 87 -32.70 9.93 7.61
C ASP A 87 -31.62 8.83 7.57
N PHE A 88 -30.58 8.96 6.74
CA PHE A 88 -29.48 8.00 6.54
C PHE A 88 -28.14 8.54 7.06
#